data_AF-A0A3D5FIB5-F1
#
_entry.id   AF-A0A3D5FIB5-F1
#
_cell.length_a   1.000
_cell.length_b   1.000
_cell.length_c   1.000
_cell.angle_alpha   90.00
_cell.angle_beta   90.00
_cell.angle_gamma   90.00
#
_symmetry.space_group_name_H-M   'P 1'
#
loop_
_entity.id
_entity.type
_entity.pdbx_description
1 polymer ?
#
loop_
_entity_poly.entity_id
_entity_poly.type
_entity_poly.pdbx_seq_one_letter_code
_entity_poly.pdbx_strand_id
1 'polypeptide(L)'
;MSITLSKKERADSTLSTANLERAVTAIREDGFVLIEDIVAHDHLDQLHERMDEDAQKLIAAERWGGAGGVTGHLQLGAPPLAPFVFRDIVANPFVVQVSHAMLGDGFFNAFYSGNTNCPGSGTQPLHRDVGHLWPELTVAHPVASLVVNISPHDVSDENGGVELWPGTHLDPSEGSVPDAEEEAARRAIVPPTQANAH
;
A
#
# COMPACT_ATOMS: atom_id res chain seq x y z
N MET A 1 7.26 9.43 5.18
CA MET A 1 7.02 10.82 4.73
C MET A 1 5.56 11.00 4.31
N SER A 2 4.91 12.12 4.65
CA SER A 2 3.54 12.45 4.19
C SER A 2 3.49 13.72 3.35
N ILE A 3 2.60 13.75 2.35
CA ILE A 3 2.37 14.88 1.45
C ILE A 3 0.87 15.23 1.45
N THR A 4 0.56 16.40 2.00
CA THR A 4 -0.76 17.04 1.86
C THR A 4 -0.80 17.90 0.61
N LEU A 5 -1.81 17.69 -0.24
CA LEU A 5 -1.96 18.47 -1.48
C LEU A 5 -2.59 19.84 -1.21
N SER A 6 -2.11 20.84 -1.95
CA SER A 6 -2.76 22.14 -2.00
C SER A 6 -4.11 22.08 -2.72
N LYS A 7 -4.98 23.06 -2.45
CA LYS A 7 -6.27 23.19 -3.16
C LYS A 7 -6.13 23.24 -4.68
N LYS A 8 -5.04 23.86 -5.16
CA LYS A 8 -4.74 23.96 -6.59
C LYS A 8 -4.37 22.61 -7.18
N GLU A 9 -3.47 21.87 -6.53
CA GLU A 9 -3.09 20.54 -6.99
C GLU A 9 -4.29 19.59 -7.04
N ARG A 10 -5.17 19.63 -6.02
CA ARG A 10 -6.42 18.88 -6.00
C ARG A 10 -7.34 19.26 -7.17
N ALA A 11 -7.61 20.55 -7.34
CA ALA A 11 -8.48 21.05 -8.41
C ALA A 11 -7.96 20.72 -9.82
N ASP A 12 -6.64 20.83 -10.02
CA ASP A 12 -6.01 20.58 -11.32
C ASP A 12 -5.67 19.09 -11.54
N SER A 13 -5.91 18.23 -10.54
CA SER A 13 -5.48 16.82 -10.56
C SER A 13 -3.99 16.65 -10.89
N THR A 14 -3.15 17.61 -10.49
CA THR A 14 -1.76 17.72 -10.91
C THR A 14 -0.88 18.04 -9.72
N LEU A 15 0.18 17.26 -9.48
CA LEU A 15 1.17 17.57 -8.45
C LEU A 15 2.01 18.78 -8.90
N SER A 16 2.33 19.65 -7.95
CA SER A 16 3.41 20.61 -8.17
C SER A 16 4.73 19.87 -8.36
N THR A 17 5.67 20.48 -9.10
CA THR A 17 7.02 19.92 -9.28
C THR A 17 7.66 19.56 -7.95
N ALA A 18 7.52 20.42 -6.95
CA ALA A 18 8.07 20.19 -5.61
C ALA A 18 7.45 18.96 -4.92
N ASN A 19 6.13 18.76 -4.98
CA ASN A 19 5.49 17.60 -4.37
C ASN A 19 5.77 16.30 -5.14
N LEU A 20 5.86 16.36 -6.48
CA LEU A 20 6.28 15.22 -7.28
C LEU A 20 7.72 14.79 -6.94
N GLU A 21 8.65 15.74 -6.85
CA GLU A 21 10.03 15.48 -6.44
C GLU A 21 10.10 14.89 -5.03
N ARG A 22 9.34 15.45 -4.07
CA ARG A 22 9.26 14.89 -2.71
C ARG A 22 8.75 13.46 -2.69
N ALA A 23 7.72 13.15 -3.48
CA ALA A 23 7.17 11.79 -3.57
C ALA A 23 8.19 10.81 -4.15
N VAL A 24 8.84 11.18 -5.25
CA VAL A 24 9.88 10.37 -5.90
C VAL A 24 11.07 10.13 -4.97
N THR A 25 11.56 11.18 -4.29
CA THR A 25 12.68 11.06 -3.34
C THR A 25 12.31 10.16 -2.17
N ALA A 26 11.13 10.33 -1.57
CA ALA A 26 10.66 9.48 -0.48
C ALA A 26 10.59 7.99 -0.89
N ILE A 27 10.08 7.67 -2.09
CA ILE A 27 10.06 6.28 -2.55
C ILE A 27 11.47 5.75 -2.80
N ARG A 28 12.39 6.57 -3.32
CA ARG A 28 13.78 6.14 -3.56
C ARG A 28 14.55 5.88 -2.27
N GLU A 29 14.39 6.73 -1.27
CA GLU A 29 15.15 6.69 -0.02
C GLU A 29 14.48 5.81 1.04
N ASP A 30 13.17 5.99 1.25
CA ASP A 30 12.40 5.31 2.30
C ASP A 30 11.61 4.10 1.78
N GLY A 31 11.36 4.01 0.47
CA GLY A 31 10.62 2.90 -0.14
C GLY A 31 9.11 3.12 -0.21
N PHE A 32 8.59 4.21 0.36
CA PHE A 32 7.17 4.55 0.34
C PHE A 32 6.93 6.05 0.52
N VAL A 33 5.70 6.49 0.22
CA VAL A 33 5.20 7.84 0.50
C VAL A 33 3.72 7.77 0.81
N LEU A 34 3.25 8.57 1.76
CA LEU A 34 1.83 8.79 2.02
C LEU A 34 1.40 10.07 1.31
N ILE A 35 0.34 9.99 0.50
CA ILE A 35 -0.26 11.16 -0.15
C ILE A 35 -1.71 11.26 0.31
N GLU A 36 -2.01 12.31 1.05
CA GLU A 36 -3.25 12.42 1.81
C GLU A 36 -4.41 12.93 0.94
N ASP A 37 -5.59 12.36 1.18
CA ASP A 37 -6.87 12.89 0.71
C ASP A 37 -6.97 12.96 -0.85
N ILE A 38 -6.43 11.95 -1.52
CA ILE A 38 -6.38 11.91 -3.00
C ILE A 38 -7.56 11.19 -3.67
N VAL A 39 -8.48 10.62 -2.88
CA VAL A 39 -9.69 9.92 -3.35
C VAL A 39 -10.89 10.64 -2.77
N ALA A 40 -11.97 10.75 -3.54
CA ALA A 40 -13.20 11.34 -3.04
C ALA A 40 -13.80 10.48 -1.91
N HIS A 41 -14.18 11.12 -0.80
CA HIS A 41 -14.64 10.40 0.39
C HIS A 41 -15.93 9.62 0.13
N ASP A 42 -16.83 10.13 -0.72
CA ASP A 42 -18.05 9.43 -1.12
C ASP A 42 -17.79 8.15 -1.92
N HIS A 43 -16.66 8.08 -2.65
CA HIS A 43 -16.22 6.84 -3.29
C HIS A 43 -15.67 5.84 -2.26
N LEU A 44 -14.91 6.33 -1.27
CA LEU A 44 -14.39 5.51 -0.17
C LEU A 44 -15.55 4.95 0.68
N ASP A 45 -16.53 5.77 1.02
CA ASP A 45 -17.73 5.36 1.78
C ASP A 45 -18.51 4.24 1.08
N GLN A 46 -18.75 4.39 -0.24
CA GLN A 46 -19.42 3.36 -1.04
C GLN A 46 -18.64 2.05 -1.10
N LEU A 47 -17.30 2.13 -1.17
CA LEU A 47 -16.46 0.94 -1.12
C LEU A 47 -16.46 0.30 0.26
N HIS A 48 -16.35 1.11 1.31
CA HIS A 48 -16.36 0.65 2.69
C HIS A 48 -17.63 -0.14 2.99
N GLU A 49 -18.81 0.46 2.76
CA GLU A 49 -20.10 -0.20 2.99
C GLU A 49 -20.18 -1.55 2.26
N ARG A 50 -19.82 -1.55 0.97
CA ARG A 50 -19.93 -2.75 0.15
C ARG A 50 -18.90 -3.82 0.52
N MET A 51 -17.66 -3.43 0.81
CA MET A 51 -16.60 -4.37 1.18
C MET A 51 -16.88 -4.98 2.55
N ASP A 52 -17.47 -4.24 3.48
CA ASP A 52 -17.90 -4.75 4.79
C ASP A 52 -19.00 -5.81 4.65
N GLU A 53 -20.02 -5.56 3.81
CA GLU A 53 -21.05 -6.56 3.52
C GLU A 53 -20.47 -7.85 2.94
N ASP A 54 -19.50 -7.73 2.02
CA ASP A 54 -18.87 -8.89 1.39
C ASP A 54 -17.92 -9.61 2.37
N ALA A 55 -17.22 -8.87 3.24
CA ALA A 55 -16.38 -9.42 4.31
C ALA A 55 -17.22 -10.23 5.30
N GLN A 56 -18.37 -9.71 5.75
CA GLN A 56 -19.26 -10.42 6.68
C GLN A 56 -19.72 -11.77 6.12
N LYS A 57 -20.01 -11.86 4.82
CA LYS A 57 -20.37 -13.12 4.15
C LYS A 57 -19.21 -14.12 4.18
N LEU A 58 -17.97 -13.65 3.97
CA LEU A 58 -16.77 -14.51 3.99
C LEU A 58 -16.42 -14.95 5.42
N ILE A 59 -16.54 -14.06 6.41
CA ILE A 59 -16.35 -14.37 7.83
C ILE A 59 -17.35 -15.44 8.28
N ALA A 60 -18.64 -15.26 7.99
CA ALA A 60 -19.69 -16.22 8.34
C ALA A 60 -19.49 -17.60 7.67
N ALA A 61 -18.81 -17.63 6.54
CA ALA A 61 -18.46 -18.85 5.81
C ALA A 61 -17.06 -19.40 6.17
N GLU A 62 -16.34 -18.77 7.10
CA GLU A 62 -14.95 -19.10 7.50
C GLU A 62 -13.99 -19.19 6.30
N ARG A 63 -14.20 -18.35 5.28
CA ARG A 63 -13.41 -18.34 4.04
C ARG A 63 -12.21 -17.41 4.13
N TRP A 64 -11.20 -17.83 4.89
CA TRP A 64 -9.92 -17.11 4.99
C TRP A 64 -9.08 -17.31 3.72
N GLY A 65 -8.62 -16.19 3.15
CA GLY A 65 -7.82 -16.19 1.91
C GLY A 65 -6.63 -15.24 1.95
N GLY A 66 -6.55 -14.33 2.92
CA GLY A 66 -5.44 -13.42 3.10
C GLY A 66 -4.32 -14.06 3.91
N ALA A 67 -3.10 -13.53 3.77
CA ALA A 67 -1.95 -13.93 4.57
C ALA A 67 -1.65 -15.45 4.59
N GLY A 68 -1.93 -16.18 3.50
CA GLY A 68 -1.78 -17.64 3.46
C GLY A 68 -2.90 -18.41 4.17
N GLY A 69 -4.09 -17.80 4.34
CA GLY A 69 -5.26 -18.43 4.95
C GLY A 69 -5.32 -18.27 6.48
N VAL A 70 -4.57 -17.32 7.05
CA VAL A 70 -4.61 -17.05 8.49
C VAL A 70 -5.98 -16.50 8.88
N THR A 71 -6.56 -17.03 9.95
CA THR A 71 -7.83 -16.56 10.51
C THR A 71 -7.79 -15.05 10.76
N GLY A 72 -8.83 -14.35 10.32
CA GLY A 72 -8.94 -12.91 10.43
C GLY A 72 -8.29 -12.10 9.30
N HIS A 73 -7.61 -12.76 8.35
CA HIS A 73 -7.07 -12.12 7.15
C HIS A 73 -7.82 -12.58 5.91
N LEU A 74 -8.58 -11.67 5.29
CA LEU A 74 -9.28 -11.94 4.03
C LEU A 74 -8.52 -11.33 2.86
N GLN A 75 -8.44 -12.08 1.75
CA GLN A 75 -8.09 -11.51 0.45
C GLN A 75 -9.39 -11.08 -0.21
N LEU A 76 -9.76 -9.82 0.02
CA LEU A 76 -11.01 -9.22 -0.44
C LEU A 76 -10.72 -7.82 -0.97
N GLY A 77 -10.83 -7.67 -2.29
CA GLY A 77 -10.69 -6.38 -2.97
C GLY A 77 -12.02 -5.69 -3.21
N ALA A 78 -11.92 -4.43 -3.64
CA ALA A 78 -13.06 -3.67 -4.14
C ALA A 78 -13.76 -4.42 -5.29
N PRO A 79 -15.11 -4.42 -5.37
CA PRO A 79 -15.83 -5.12 -6.42
C PRO A 79 -15.46 -4.59 -7.82
N PRO A 80 -15.07 -5.44 -8.77
CA PRO A 80 -14.67 -5.01 -10.11
C PRO A 80 -15.88 -4.79 -11.03
N LEU A 81 -16.92 -4.12 -10.54
CA LEU A 81 -18.17 -3.86 -11.25
C LEU A 81 -18.80 -2.53 -10.83
N ALA A 82 -19.61 -1.95 -11.72
CA ALA A 82 -20.35 -0.74 -11.42
C ALA A 82 -21.35 -0.95 -10.26
N PRO A 83 -21.51 0.00 -9.32
CA PRO A 83 -20.92 1.35 -9.32
C PRO A 83 -19.53 1.48 -8.65
N PHE A 84 -18.89 0.40 -8.21
CA PHE A 84 -17.72 0.40 -7.32
C PHE A 84 -16.36 0.59 -8.00
N VAL A 85 -16.35 0.97 -9.28
CA VAL A 85 -15.11 1.20 -10.04
C VAL A 85 -14.96 2.71 -10.28
N PHE A 86 -14.12 3.35 -9.47
CA PHE A 86 -13.91 4.79 -9.49
C PHE A 86 -12.58 5.17 -10.14
N ARG A 87 -12.59 6.20 -11.00
CA ARG A 87 -11.38 6.66 -11.73
C ARG A 87 -10.26 7.09 -10.79
N ASP A 88 -10.61 7.80 -9.73
CA ASP A 88 -9.68 8.27 -8.70
C ASP A 88 -9.15 7.15 -7.79
N ILE A 89 -9.54 5.91 -8.03
CA ILE A 89 -8.98 4.71 -7.41
C ILE A 89 -8.18 3.92 -8.44
N VAL A 90 -8.81 3.49 -9.54
CA VAL A 90 -8.15 2.59 -10.53
C VAL A 90 -7.09 3.29 -11.37
N ALA A 91 -7.21 4.61 -11.55
CA ALA A 91 -6.32 5.44 -12.37
C ALA A 91 -6.17 6.84 -11.73
N ASN A 92 -5.90 6.87 -10.42
CA ASN A 92 -5.75 8.11 -9.67
C ASN A 92 -4.69 9.02 -10.32
N PRO A 93 -5.02 10.28 -10.67
CA PRO A 93 -4.13 11.13 -11.44
C PRO A 93 -2.81 11.45 -10.71
N PHE A 94 -2.82 11.55 -9.38
CA PHE A 94 -1.62 11.79 -8.59
C PHE A 94 -0.74 10.55 -8.53
N VAL A 95 -1.33 9.37 -8.32
CA VAL A 95 -0.63 8.08 -8.35
C VAL A 95 -0.02 7.82 -9.73
N VAL A 96 -0.74 8.13 -10.81
CA VAL A 96 -0.26 8.01 -12.19
C VAL A 96 0.98 8.89 -12.42
N GLN A 97 1.00 10.13 -11.92
CA GLN A 97 2.15 11.02 -12.03
C GLN A 97 3.39 10.47 -11.30
N VAL A 98 3.21 10.00 -10.07
CA VAL A 98 4.31 9.39 -9.30
C VAL A 98 4.79 8.10 -9.96
N SER A 99 3.87 7.25 -10.41
CA SER A 99 4.19 5.99 -11.08
C SER A 99 4.94 6.21 -12.39
N HIS A 100 4.51 7.18 -13.19
CA HIS A 100 5.19 7.56 -14.43
C HIS A 100 6.61 8.07 -14.16
N ALA A 101 6.78 8.94 -13.15
CA ALA A 101 8.10 9.45 -12.77
C ALA A 101 9.06 8.36 -12.26
N MET A 102 8.52 7.29 -11.68
CA MET A 102 9.29 6.17 -11.12
C MET A 102 9.58 5.06 -12.14
N LEU A 103 8.58 4.68 -12.94
CA LEU A 103 8.60 3.50 -13.83
C LEU A 103 8.79 3.85 -15.32
N GLY A 104 8.59 5.12 -15.69
CA GLY A 104 8.65 5.58 -17.08
C GLY A 104 7.39 5.26 -17.89
N ASP A 105 7.52 5.34 -19.21
CA ASP A 105 6.42 5.05 -20.14
C ASP A 105 6.04 3.56 -20.16
N GLY A 106 4.75 3.28 -20.40
CA GLY A 106 4.26 1.91 -20.59
C GLY A 106 3.96 1.13 -19.31
N PHE A 107 4.06 1.76 -18.13
CA PHE A 107 3.53 1.17 -16.90
C PHE A 107 2.01 0.97 -16.99
N PHE A 108 1.51 -0.05 -16.28
CA PHE A 108 0.09 -0.34 -16.21
C PHE A 108 -0.24 -0.93 -14.84
N ASN A 109 -1.51 -0.81 -14.43
CA ASN A 109 -2.00 -1.50 -13.24
C ASN A 109 -2.30 -2.96 -13.60
N ALA A 110 -1.50 -3.88 -13.08
CA ALA A 110 -1.61 -5.32 -13.34
C ALA A 110 -2.48 -6.06 -12.31
N PHE A 111 -2.83 -5.42 -11.19
CA PHE A 111 -3.44 -6.08 -10.05
C PHE A 111 -4.42 -5.15 -9.32
N TYR A 112 -5.69 -5.54 -9.26
CA TYR A 112 -6.73 -4.82 -8.54
C TYR A 112 -7.40 -5.79 -7.55
N SER A 113 -6.99 -5.69 -6.28
CA SER A 113 -7.43 -6.55 -5.18
C SER A 113 -7.40 -5.75 -3.87
N GLY A 114 -7.55 -6.43 -2.74
CA GLY A 114 -7.46 -5.83 -1.41
C GLY A 114 -7.30 -6.85 -0.31
N ASN A 115 -6.99 -6.34 0.88
CA ASN A 115 -6.81 -7.09 2.10
C ASN A 115 -7.78 -6.55 3.14
N THR A 116 -8.60 -7.41 3.74
CA THR A 116 -9.49 -7.02 4.84
C THR A 116 -9.00 -7.65 6.13
N ASN A 117 -8.56 -6.77 7.04
CA ASN A 117 -8.14 -7.13 8.37
C ASN A 117 -9.37 -7.22 9.30
N CYS A 118 -9.66 -8.40 9.83
CA CYS A 118 -10.83 -8.63 10.67
C CYS A 118 -10.48 -8.55 12.16
N PRO A 119 -11.45 -8.24 13.04
CA PRO A 119 -11.23 -8.24 14.48
C PRO A 119 -10.62 -9.54 15.01
N GLY A 120 -9.59 -9.41 15.86
CA GLY A 120 -8.88 -10.56 16.44
C GLY A 120 -7.87 -11.24 15.52
N SER A 121 -7.54 -10.62 14.38
CA SER A 121 -6.44 -11.07 13.53
C SER A 121 -5.10 -11.05 14.27
N GLY A 122 -4.22 -11.98 13.91
CA GLY A 122 -2.84 -12.00 14.40
C GLY A 122 -1.90 -11.12 13.56
N THR A 123 -0.70 -10.90 14.09
CA THR A 123 0.40 -10.22 13.37
C THR A 123 0.90 -11.07 12.21
N GLN A 124 1.04 -10.46 11.03
CA GLN A 124 1.71 -11.10 9.91
C GLN A 124 3.23 -11.02 10.10
N PRO A 125 4.00 -12.03 9.66
CA PRO A 125 5.45 -11.93 9.64
C PRO A 125 5.89 -10.76 8.76
N LEU A 126 7.03 -10.16 9.06
CA LEU A 126 7.64 -9.15 8.20
C LEU A 126 7.92 -9.75 6.83
N HIS A 127 7.49 -9.07 5.76
CA HIS A 127 7.63 -9.57 4.40
C HIS A 127 7.63 -8.41 3.39
N ARG A 128 7.87 -8.77 2.13
CA ARG A 128 7.72 -7.91 0.96
C ARG A 128 6.68 -8.57 0.05
N ASP A 129 5.78 -7.78 -0.53
CA ASP A 129 4.79 -8.30 -1.48
C ASP A 129 5.46 -8.91 -2.72
N VAL A 130 6.56 -8.31 -3.17
CA VAL A 130 7.37 -8.75 -4.30
C VAL A 130 8.85 -8.65 -3.95
N GLY A 131 9.60 -9.71 -4.24
CA GLY A 131 11.06 -9.75 -4.08
C GLY A 131 11.82 -9.03 -5.19
N HIS A 132 13.15 -9.04 -5.11
CA HIS A 132 13.99 -8.55 -6.20
C HIS A 132 13.89 -9.42 -7.46
N LEU A 133 14.12 -8.80 -8.61
CA LEU A 133 14.00 -9.46 -9.92
C LEU A 133 15.04 -10.57 -10.17
N TRP A 134 16.19 -10.48 -9.50
CA TRP A 134 17.30 -11.40 -9.69
C TRP A 134 17.82 -11.90 -8.33
N PRO A 135 18.27 -13.16 -8.26
CA PRO A 135 18.96 -13.69 -7.08
C PRO A 135 20.36 -13.07 -6.94
N GLU A 136 20.98 -13.29 -5.78
CA GLU A 136 22.38 -12.96 -5.48
C GLU A 136 22.78 -11.49 -5.77
N LEU A 137 21.83 -10.55 -5.69
CA LEU A 137 22.13 -9.14 -5.85
C LEU A 137 22.96 -8.63 -4.66
N THR A 138 23.96 -7.81 -4.95
CA THR A 138 24.73 -7.07 -3.92
C THR A 138 24.26 -5.62 -3.79
N VAL A 139 23.45 -5.15 -4.74
CA VAL A 139 22.83 -3.82 -4.76
C VAL A 139 21.43 -3.97 -5.32
N ALA A 140 20.45 -3.34 -4.69
CA ALA A 140 19.07 -3.33 -5.18
C ALA A 140 18.98 -2.75 -6.60
N HIS A 141 18.13 -3.36 -7.43
CA HIS A 141 17.83 -2.82 -8.75
C HIS A 141 16.92 -1.58 -8.65
N PRO A 142 16.84 -0.75 -9.71
CA PRO A 142 15.84 0.33 -9.77
C PRO A 142 14.41 -0.19 -9.61
N VAL A 143 13.49 0.67 -9.18
CA VAL A 143 12.07 0.31 -9.00
C VAL A 143 11.51 -0.40 -10.25
N ALA A 144 10.90 -1.56 -10.03
CA ALA A 144 10.29 -2.37 -11.09
C ALA A 144 8.76 -2.49 -10.95
N SER A 145 8.25 -2.27 -9.74
CA SER A 145 6.83 -2.24 -9.43
C SER A 145 6.57 -1.29 -8.26
N LEU A 146 5.34 -0.78 -8.18
CA LEU A 146 4.85 0.01 -7.06
C LEU A 146 3.54 -0.59 -6.57
N VAL A 147 3.42 -0.77 -5.26
CA VAL A 147 2.16 -1.14 -4.61
C VAL A 147 1.45 0.15 -4.21
N VAL A 148 0.17 0.24 -4.56
CA VAL A 148 -0.69 1.38 -4.22
C VAL A 148 -1.78 0.89 -3.29
N ASN A 149 -1.66 1.24 -2.02
CA ASN A 149 -2.65 0.92 -1.01
C ASN A 149 -3.58 2.12 -0.81
N ILE A 150 -4.89 1.88 -0.88
CA ILE A 150 -5.95 2.85 -0.60
C ILE A 150 -6.82 2.22 0.48
N SER A 151 -6.96 2.89 1.61
CA SER A 151 -7.88 2.45 2.65
C SER A 151 -9.25 3.13 2.46
N PRO A 152 -10.35 2.36 2.40
CA PRO A 152 -11.70 2.91 2.40
C PRO A 152 -12.18 3.32 3.81
N HIS A 153 -11.37 3.09 4.85
CA HIS A 153 -11.68 3.40 6.24
C HIS A 153 -10.47 4.06 6.91
N ASP A 154 -10.69 4.80 8.00
CA ASP A 154 -9.61 5.32 8.85
C ASP A 154 -8.71 4.19 9.35
N VAL A 155 -7.41 4.39 9.31
CA VAL A 155 -6.40 3.41 9.73
C VAL A 155 -5.54 4.01 10.82
N SER A 156 -5.40 3.27 11.91
CA SER A 156 -4.57 3.59 13.06
C SER A 156 -3.84 2.35 13.57
N ASP A 157 -2.87 2.56 14.45
CA ASP A 157 -2.20 1.50 15.21
C ASP A 157 -3.22 0.58 15.92
N GLU A 158 -4.36 1.12 16.35
CA GLU A 158 -5.38 0.38 17.12
C GLU A 158 -6.24 -0.56 16.27
N ASN A 159 -6.44 -0.24 14.98
CA ASN A 159 -7.28 -1.05 14.07
C ASN A 159 -6.48 -1.79 12.99
N GLY A 160 -5.16 -1.85 13.16
CA GLY A 160 -4.29 -2.67 12.34
C GLY A 160 -3.71 -1.95 11.12
N GLY A 161 -3.23 -0.73 11.32
CA GLY A 161 -2.37 -0.08 10.34
C GLY A 161 -1.19 -0.96 9.93
N VAL A 162 -0.71 -0.74 8.69
CA VAL A 162 0.45 -1.46 8.17
C VAL A 162 1.72 -0.86 8.76
N GLU A 163 2.56 -1.71 9.34
CA GLU A 163 3.88 -1.30 9.81
C GLU A 163 4.83 -1.26 8.59
N LEU A 164 5.36 -0.08 8.29
CA LEU A 164 6.29 0.15 7.18
C LEU A 164 7.72 0.27 7.70
N TRP A 165 8.67 -0.30 6.96
CA TRP A 165 10.07 -0.38 7.35
C TRP A 165 10.95 0.44 6.38
N PRO A 166 11.23 1.72 6.67
CA PRO A 166 11.86 2.61 5.70
C PRO A 166 13.22 2.14 5.24
N GLY A 167 13.46 2.03 3.94
CA GLY A 167 14.74 1.66 3.33
C GLY A 167 14.98 0.15 3.15
N THR A 168 14.08 -0.73 3.63
CA THR A 168 14.22 -2.19 3.41
C THR A 168 14.04 -2.59 1.96
N HIS A 169 13.44 -1.74 1.12
CA HIS A 169 13.34 -2.00 -0.32
C HIS A 169 14.72 -2.06 -1.00
N LEU A 170 15.73 -1.39 -0.42
CA LEU A 170 17.11 -1.38 -0.90
C LEU A 170 17.96 -2.55 -0.40
N ASP A 171 17.46 -3.34 0.56
CA ASP A 171 18.13 -4.55 1.00
C ASP A 171 18.03 -5.62 -0.10
N PRO A 172 19.14 -6.03 -0.74
CA PRO A 172 19.15 -7.01 -1.82
C PRO A 172 19.12 -8.46 -1.32
N SER A 173 19.05 -8.68 0.00
CA SER A 173 18.95 -10.02 0.58
C SER A 173 17.80 -10.82 -0.04
N GLU A 174 18.06 -12.12 -0.22
CA GLU A 174 17.08 -13.01 -0.83
C GLU A 174 15.93 -13.28 0.14
N GLY A 175 14.78 -12.64 -0.14
CA GLY A 175 13.39 -13.14 -0.11
C GLY A 175 12.88 -13.97 1.07
N SER A 176 13.64 -14.17 2.14
CA SER A 176 13.20 -14.85 3.34
C SER A 176 12.49 -13.87 4.26
N VAL A 177 11.44 -14.37 4.92
CA VAL A 177 10.88 -13.70 6.09
C VAL A 177 12.02 -13.57 7.10
N PRO A 178 12.42 -12.35 7.50
CA PRO A 178 13.51 -12.19 8.43
C PRO A 178 13.16 -12.85 9.76
N ASP A 179 14.16 -13.44 10.40
CA ASP A 179 13.98 -13.95 11.75
C ASP A 179 13.93 -12.81 12.79
N ALA A 180 13.68 -13.16 14.06
CA ALA A 180 13.53 -12.17 15.12
C ALA A 180 14.82 -11.38 15.41
N GLU A 181 16.00 -11.96 15.16
CA GLU A 181 17.28 -11.29 15.34
C GLU A 181 17.50 -10.27 14.22
N GLU A 182 17.22 -10.67 12.97
CA GLU A 182 17.27 -9.80 11.79
C GLU A 182 16.27 -8.64 11.90
N GLU A 183 15.04 -8.91 12.33
CA GLU A 183 14.02 -7.88 12.59
C GLU A 183 14.50 -6.88 13.65
N ALA A 184 15.03 -7.37 14.78
CA ALA A 184 15.53 -6.51 15.86
C ALA A 184 16.74 -5.68 15.41
N ALA A 185 17.68 -6.28 14.67
CA ALA A 185 18.82 -5.58 14.11
C ALA A 185 18.37 -4.49 13.14
N ARG A 186 17.39 -4.78 12.28
CA ARG A 186 16.86 -3.79 11.33
C ARG A 186 16.16 -2.63 12.02
N ARG A 187 15.38 -2.91 13.07
CA ARG A 187 14.67 -1.91 13.89
C ARG A 187 15.64 -0.96 14.59
N ALA A 188 16.84 -1.44 14.96
CA ALA A 188 17.88 -0.62 15.56
C ALA A 188 18.55 0.36 14.58
N ILE A 189 18.52 0.07 13.26
CA ILE A 189 19.09 0.96 12.22
C ILE A 189 18.12 2.07 11.87
N VAL A 190 16.89 1.70 11.47
CA VAL A 190 15.77 2.63 11.25
C VAL A 190 14.53 1.98 11.84
N PRO A 191 13.90 2.58 12.87
CA PRO A 191 12.65 2.06 13.42
C PRO A 191 11.53 2.05 12.37
N PRO A 192 10.60 1.09 12.46
CA PRO A 192 9.42 1.10 11.59
C PRO A 192 8.50 2.28 11.92
N THR A 193 7.58 2.57 11.00
CA THR A 193 6.54 3.59 11.16
C THR A 193 5.19 3.04 10.77
N GLN A 194 4.14 3.50 11.46
CA GLN A 194 2.78 3.10 11.14
C GLN A 194 2.22 3.91 9.97
N ALA A 195 1.65 3.22 8.97
CA ALA A 195 0.88 3.85 7.91
C ALA A 195 -0.53 4.19 8.40
N ASN A 196 -0.66 5.35 9.05
CA ASN A 196 -1.96 5.88 9.49
C ASN A 196 -2.60 6.71 8.37
N ALA A 197 -3.92 6.58 8.23
CA ALA A 197 -4.73 7.28 7.23
C ALA A 197 -6.04 7.74 7.87
N HIS A 198 -6.42 9.00 7.63
CA HIS A 198 -7.61 9.67 8.17
C HIS A 198 -8.22 10.56 7.09
#